data_AF-A0A7X1KL06-F1
#
_entry.id   AF-A0A7X1KL06-F1
#
_cell.length_a   1.000
_cell.length_b   1.000
_cell.length_c   1.000
_cell.angle_alpha   90.00
_cell.angle_beta   90.00
_cell.angle_gamma   90.00
#
_symmetry.space_group_name_H-M   'P 1'
#
loop_
_entity.id
_entity.type
_entity.pdbx_description
1 polymer ?
#
loop_
_entity_poly.entity_id
_entity_poly.type
_entity_poly.pdbx_seq_one_letter_code
_entity_poly.pdbx_strand_id
1 'polypeptide(L)'
;MNRAVLLAVLIALPSAAPAAPGGPLGFLPQGRYACETGGDATGAAGLAHPEMDFTITRGSSYRTAKGKGIYLFTGDRLVFTSGPFEGLKIRRVRENFLRFSKADGSDGDMRCVRRPGSHG
;
A
#
# COMPACT_ATOMS: atom_id res chain seq x y z
N MET A 1 27.60 -34.40 52.35
CA MET A 1 27.37 -34.82 50.95
C MET A 1 26.43 -33.80 50.31
N ASN A 2 26.96 -32.78 49.63
CA ASN A 2 26.18 -31.66 49.08
C ASN A 2 25.72 -31.96 47.66
N ARG A 3 24.41 -31.96 47.43
CA ARG A 3 23.81 -31.96 46.09
C ARG A 3 23.70 -30.53 45.60
N ALA A 4 24.56 -30.13 44.66
CA ALA A 4 24.45 -28.84 43.98
C ALA A 4 23.30 -28.90 42.97
N VAL A 5 22.33 -28.01 43.13
CA VAL A 5 21.22 -27.81 42.18
C VAL A 5 21.62 -26.68 41.24
N LEU A 6 21.85 -27.01 39.96
CA LEU A 6 22.10 -26.04 38.89
C LEU A 6 20.76 -25.45 38.42
N LEU A 7 20.50 -24.17 38.73
CA LEU A 7 19.41 -23.41 38.12
C LEU A 7 19.87 -22.88 36.75
N ALA A 8 19.24 -23.35 35.68
CA ALA A 8 19.37 -22.78 34.35
C ALA A 8 18.45 -21.56 34.21
N VAL A 9 19.03 -20.37 34.04
CA VAL A 9 18.31 -19.12 33.78
C VAL A 9 18.08 -19.00 32.26
N LEU A 10 16.82 -19.14 31.83
CA LEU A 10 16.38 -18.85 30.47
C LEU A 10 16.16 -17.34 30.30
N ILE A 11 17.04 -16.70 29.53
CA ILE A 11 16.91 -15.28 29.18
C ILE A 11 15.96 -15.18 27.98
N ALA A 12 14.73 -14.70 28.20
CA ALA A 12 13.78 -14.42 27.13
C ALA A 12 14.17 -13.11 26.42
N LEU A 13 14.63 -13.19 25.17
CA LEU A 13 14.88 -12.03 24.32
C LEU A 13 13.54 -11.43 23.86
N PRO A 14 13.30 -10.12 24.03
CA PRO A 14 12.09 -9.48 23.53
C PRO A 14 12.12 -9.46 22.00
N SER A 15 11.14 -10.12 21.37
CA SER A 15 10.93 -10.06 19.93
C SER A 15 10.49 -8.65 19.54
N ALA A 16 11.28 -7.95 18.72
CA ALA A 16 10.88 -6.67 18.15
C ALA A 16 9.65 -6.87 17.26
N ALA A 17 8.48 -6.37 17.68
CA ALA A 17 7.31 -6.33 16.83
C ALA A 17 7.55 -5.31 15.70
N PRO A 18 7.18 -5.62 14.45
CA PRO A 18 7.25 -4.63 13.38
C PRO A 18 6.34 -3.46 13.73
N ALA A 19 6.90 -2.24 13.77
CA ALA A 19 6.13 -1.03 13.99
C ALA A 19 5.06 -0.93 12.89
N ALA A 20 3.79 -0.79 13.29
CA ALA A 20 2.73 -0.47 12.35
C ALA A 20 3.09 0.84 11.64
N PRO A 21 2.79 1.00 10.33
CA PRO A 21 2.99 2.27 9.64
C PRO A 21 2.24 3.37 10.38
N GLY A 22 2.98 4.20 11.12
CA GLY A 22 2.45 5.32 11.88
C GLY A 22 2.29 6.56 11.01
N GLY A 23 1.50 7.52 11.48
CA GLY A 23 1.34 8.82 10.85
C GLY A 23 -0.10 9.32 10.89
N PRO A 24 -0.34 10.56 10.43
CA PRO A 24 -1.69 11.12 10.36
C PRO A 24 -2.61 10.24 9.52
N LEU A 25 -3.77 9.89 10.06
CA LEU A 25 -4.83 9.24 9.30
C LEU A 25 -5.41 10.20 8.28
N GLY A 26 -5.74 9.69 7.11
CA GLY A 26 -6.39 10.49 6.08
C GLY A 26 -7.17 9.67 5.08
N PHE A 27 -7.56 10.34 4.00
CA PHE A 27 -8.25 9.74 2.87
C PHE A 27 -7.54 10.10 1.58
N LEU A 28 -7.61 9.21 0.60
CA LEU A 28 -7.19 9.51 -0.76
C LEU A 28 -8.29 10.34 -1.45
N PRO A 29 -7.95 11.31 -2.32
CA PRO A 29 -8.96 12.01 -3.09
C PRO A 29 -9.84 11.04 -3.88
N GLN A 30 -11.16 11.25 -3.81
CA GLN A 30 -12.14 10.40 -4.50
C GLN A 30 -11.94 10.47 -6.01
N GLY A 31 -12.17 9.37 -6.72
CA GLY A 31 -12.07 9.32 -8.18
C GLY A 31 -11.26 8.14 -8.69
N ARG A 32 -11.16 8.06 -10.02
CA ARG A 32 -10.53 6.97 -10.75
C ARG A 32 -9.02 7.19 -10.81
N TYR A 33 -8.27 6.18 -10.41
CA TYR A 33 -6.83 6.08 -10.54
C TYR A 33 -6.55 5.10 -11.67
N ALA A 34 -5.94 5.60 -12.75
CA ALA A 34 -5.49 4.77 -13.85
C ALA A 34 -4.02 4.41 -13.62
N CYS A 35 -3.71 3.12 -13.68
CA CYS A 35 -2.41 2.57 -13.39
C CYS A 35 -1.68 2.21 -14.68
N GLU A 36 -0.39 2.47 -14.68
CA GLU A 36 0.49 2.24 -15.82
C GLU A 36 1.92 2.03 -15.32
N THR A 37 2.70 1.25 -16.06
CA THR A 37 4.16 1.20 -15.88
C THR A 37 4.80 2.27 -16.76
N GLY A 38 6.00 2.71 -16.37
CA GLY A 38 6.79 3.62 -17.21
C GLY A 38 7.07 2.95 -18.55
N GLY A 39 6.78 3.63 -19.65
CA GLY A 39 7.17 3.16 -20.97
C GLY A 39 8.63 3.46 -21.29
N ASP A 40 9.07 3.04 -22.47
CA ASP A 40 10.42 3.32 -22.96
C ASP A 40 10.49 4.64 -23.73
N ALA A 41 11.70 5.20 -23.85
CA ALA A 41 11.93 6.47 -24.54
C ALA A 41 11.69 6.41 -26.06
N THR A 42 11.44 5.22 -26.61
CA THR A 42 11.22 4.95 -28.03
C THR A 42 9.75 4.64 -28.36
N GLY A 43 8.88 4.63 -27.36
CA GLY A 43 7.52 4.08 -27.43
C GLY A 43 6.50 4.90 -26.64
N ALA A 44 5.42 4.25 -26.21
CA ALA A 44 4.35 4.90 -25.47
C ALA A 44 4.86 5.45 -24.13
N ALA A 45 4.38 6.64 -23.72
CA ALA A 45 4.80 7.28 -22.46
C ALA A 45 4.45 6.48 -21.18
N GLY A 46 3.60 5.47 -21.31
CA GLY A 46 3.24 4.51 -20.26
C GLY A 46 2.51 3.31 -20.86
N LEU A 47 2.66 2.15 -20.22
CA LEU A 47 1.91 0.93 -20.56
C LEU A 47 0.78 0.77 -19.56
N ALA A 48 -0.47 0.84 -20.04
CA ALA A 48 -1.65 0.79 -19.17
C ALA A 48 -1.85 -0.61 -18.56
N HIS A 49 -2.28 -0.62 -17.30
CA HIS A 49 -2.64 -1.81 -16.54
C HIS A 49 -4.09 -1.70 -16.02
N PRO A 50 -5.12 -1.88 -16.89
CA PRO A 50 -6.52 -1.72 -16.51
C PRO A 50 -6.96 -2.65 -15.36
N GLU A 51 -6.30 -3.80 -15.21
CA GLU A 51 -6.50 -4.75 -14.12
C GLU A 51 -6.07 -4.21 -12.75
N MET A 52 -5.19 -3.19 -12.76
CA MET A 52 -4.70 -2.49 -11.57
C MET A 52 -5.43 -1.17 -11.34
N ASP A 53 -6.31 -0.75 -12.25
CA ASP A 53 -7.13 0.45 -12.06
C ASP A 53 -8.10 0.29 -10.89
N PHE A 54 -8.28 1.38 -10.15
CA PHE A 54 -9.25 1.44 -9.08
C PHE A 54 -9.91 2.81 -8.98
N THR A 55 -11.03 2.87 -8.27
CA THR A 55 -11.71 4.12 -7.95
C THR A 55 -11.86 4.22 -6.45
N ILE A 56 -11.38 5.32 -5.89
CA ILE A 56 -11.66 5.69 -4.50
C ILE A 56 -13.08 6.23 -4.45
N THR A 57 -13.89 5.64 -3.58
CA THR A 57 -15.29 6.02 -3.41
C THR A 57 -15.43 6.88 -2.16
N ARG A 58 -16.25 6.48 -1.18
CA ARG A 58 -16.47 7.25 0.05
C ARG A 58 -15.63 6.69 1.20
N GLY A 59 -15.07 7.59 2.00
CA GLY A 59 -14.21 7.23 3.13
C GLY A 59 -13.03 6.36 2.68
N SER A 60 -12.72 5.36 3.50
CA SER A 60 -11.62 4.41 3.28
C SER A 60 -11.96 3.26 2.32
N SER A 61 -12.78 3.50 1.29
CA SER A 61 -13.27 2.45 0.39
C SER A 61 -12.77 2.63 -1.04
N TYR A 62 -12.57 1.51 -1.74
CA TYR A 62 -12.24 1.47 -3.16
C TYR A 62 -13.07 0.44 -3.92
N ARG A 63 -13.14 0.61 -5.25
CA ARG A 63 -13.69 -0.37 -6.20
C ARG A 63 -12.70 -0.64 -7.33
N THR A 64 -12.75 -1.85 -7.86
CA THR A 64 -12.04 -2.32 -9.07
C THR A 64 -13.05 -3.01 -9.98
N ALA A 65 -12.61 -3.49 -11.15
CA ALA A 65 -13.44 -4.36 -11.99
C ALA A 65 -13.81 -5.69 -11.30
N LYS A 66 -13.03 -6.15 -10.31
CA LYS A 66 -13.20 -7.44 -9.64
C LYS A 66 -14.00 -7.35 -8.34
N GLY A 67 -14.29 -6.15 -7.83
CA GLY A 67 -15.03 -5.96 -6.58
C GLY A 67 -14.60 -4.73 -5.79
N LYS A 68 -15.00 -4.70 -4.52
CA LYS A 68 -14.77 -3.58 -3.59
C LYS A 68 -13.93 -4.01 -2.39
N GLY A 69 -13.30 -3.05 -1.74
CA GLY A 69 -12.55 -3.28 -0.51
C GLY A 69 -12.27 -1.99 0.25
N ILE A 70 -11.47 -2.14 1.30
CA ILE A 70 -11.09 -1.07 2.22
C ILE A 70 -9.58 -0.84 2.17
N TYR A 71 -9.16 0.39 2.44
CA TYR A 71 -7.77 0.75 2.57
C TYR A 71 -7.49 1.51 3.88
N LEU A 72 -6.24 1.52 4.31
CA LEU A 72 -5.72 2.39 5.34
C LEU A 72 -4.79 3.41 4.68
N PHE A 73 -5.01 4.70 4.93
CA PHE A 73 -4.12 5.76 4.46
C PHE A 73 -3.53 6.51 5.65
N THR A 74 -2.20 6.46 5.76
CA THR A 74 -1.42 7.01 6.89
C THR A 74 -0.22 7.77 6.35
N GLY A 75 -0.14 9.07 6.63
CA GLY A 75 0.89 9.97 6.09
C GLY A 75 0.87 10.03 4.56
N ASP A 76 1.79 9.31 3.92
CA ASP A 76 1.87 9.12 2.46
C ASP A 76 1.67 7.67 2.02
N ARG A 77 1.40 6.74 2.94
CA ARG A 77 1.26 5.31 2.64
C ARG A 77 -0.19 4.87 2.62
N LEU A 78 -0.53 4.14 1.57
CA LEU A 78 -1.80 3.47 1.35
C LEU A 78 -1.57 1.96 1.44
N VAL A 79 -2.34 1.28 2.29
CA VAL A 79 -2.35 -0.18 2.40
C VAL A 79 -3.76 -0.66 2.17
N PHE A 80 -3.96 -1.56 1.20
CA PHE A 80 -5.26 -2.19 1.00
C PHE A 80 -5.44 -3.30 2.03
N THR A 81 -6.48 -3.19 2.86
CA THR A 81 -6.72 -4.09 4.00
C THR A 81 -7.78 -5.14 3.74
N SER A 82 -8.51 -5.03 2.62
CA SER A 82 -9.46 -6.06 2.17
C SER A 82 -9.77 -5.94 0.68
N GLY A 83 -10.39 -6.98 0.13
CA GLY A 83 -10.91 -7.00 -1.25
C GLY A 83 -9.86 -7.39 -2.28
N PRO A 84 -10.10 -7.14 -3.58
CA PRO A 84 -9.25 -7.65 -4.66
C PRO A 84 -7.78 -7.25 -4.61
N PHE A 85 -7.45 -6.13 -3.95
CA PHE A 85 -6.08 -5.61 -3.82
C PHE A 85 -5.51 -5.79 -2.40
N GLU A 86 -6.11 -6.63 -1.56
CA GLU A 86 -5.64 -6.86 -0.19
C GLU A 86 -4.13 -7.16 -0.11
N GLY A 87 -3.46 -6.51 0.84
CA GLY A 87 -2.01 -6.63 1.07
C GLY A 87 -1.15 -5.75 0.17
N LEU A 88 -1.69 -5.21 -0.93
CA LEU A 88 -0.95 -4.28 -1.78
C LEU A 88 -0.68 -2.96 -1.06
N LYS A 89 0.50 -2.39 -1.34
CA LYS A 89 1.00 -1.16 -0.73
C LYS A 89 1.32 -0.16 -1.83
N ILE A 90 0.93 1.08 -1.58
CA ILE A 90 1.13 2.20 -2.50
C ILE A 90 1.61 3.40 -1.68
N ARG A 91 2.53 4.18 -2.25
CA ARG A 91 2.97 5.46 -1.72
C ARG A 91 2.41 6.61 -2.55
N ARG A 92 1.88 7.64 -1.89
CA ARG A 92 1.48 8.90 -2.49
C ARG A 92 2.72 9.77 -2.68
N VAL A 93 3.21 9.88 -3.91
CA VAL A 93 4.32 10.76 -4.24
C VAL A 93 3.87 12.22 -4.25
N ARG A 94 2.67 12.48 -4.80
CA ARG A 94 2.00 13.78 -4.84
C ARG A 94 0.49 13.54 -4.81
N GLU A 95 -0.32 14.58 -4.64
CA GLU A 95 -1.78 14.46 -4.44
C GLU A 95 -2.49 13.52 -5.43
N ASN A 96 -2.19 13.64 -6.73
CA ASN A 96 -2.81 12.87 -7.80
C ASN A 96 -1.90 11.78 -8.39
N PHE A 97 -0.75 11.50 -7.76
CA PHE A 97 0.27 10.60 -8.29
C PHE A 97 0.74 9.62 -7.23
N LEU A 98 0.53 8.34 -7.52
CA LEU A 98 0.84 7.23 -6.63
C LEU A 98 1.86 6.29 -7.27
N ARG A 99 2.61 5.56 -6.45
CA ARG A 99 3.49 4.46 -6.88
C ARG A 99 3.25 3.23 -6.03
N PHE A 100 3.19 2.07 -6.68
CA PHE A 100 3.21 0.81 -5.94
C PHE A 100 4.53 0.68 -5.19
N SER A 101 4.46 0.10 -4.00
CA SER A 101 5.65 -0.21 -3.22
C SER A 101 6.07 -1.65 -3.44
N LYS A 102 7.38 -1.89 -3.55
CA LYS A 102 7.96 -3.23 -3.51
C LYS A 102 7.86 -3.80 -2.08
N ALA A 103 8.20 -5.09 -1.93
CA ALA A 103 8.17 -5.76 -0.64
C ALA A 103 9.08 -5.09 0.41
N ASP A 104 10.19 -4.50 -0.03
CA ASP A 104 11.14 -3.74 0.80
C ASP A 104 10.67 -2.31 1.16
N GLY A 105 9.51 -1.88 0.65
CA GLY A 105 8.94 -0.56 0.87
C GLY A 105 9.46 0.55 -0.05
N SER A 106 10.39 0.24 -0.96
CA SER A 106 10.83 1.17 -2.00
C SER A 106 9.80 1.30 -3.13
N ASP A 107 9.95 2.35 -3.95
CA ASP A 107 9.04 2.59 -5.08
C ASP A 107 9.24 1.53 -6.18
N GLY A 108 8.13 0.98 -6.66
CA GLY A 108 8.03 0.13 -7.83
C GLY A 108 7.82 0.93 -9.12
N ASP A 109 7.87 0.20 -10.24
CA ASP A 109 7.79 0.78 -11.58
C ASP A 109 6.38 1.27 -11.92
N MET A 110 5.36 0.57 -11.42
CA MET A 110 3.96 0.92 -11.63
C MET A 110 3.55 2.17 -10.85
N ARG A 111 2.97 3.11 -11.57
CA ARG A 111 2.37 4.34 -11.04
C ARG A 111 0.87 4.36 -11.28
N CYS A 112 0.13 5.10 -10.47
CA CYS A 112 -1.28 5.38 -10.72
C CYS A 112 -1.56 6.87 -10.62
N VAL A 113 -2.29 7.38 -11.60
CA VAL A 113 -2.60 8.81 -11.72
C VAL A 113 -4.11 9.01 -11.61
N ARG A 114 -4.52 9.93 -10.74
CA ARG A 114 -5.94 10.31 -10.62
C ARG A 114 -6.39 11.03 -11.88
N ARG A 115 -7.47 10.59 -12.49
CA ARG A 115 -8.03 11.19 -13.71
C ARG A 115 -8.95 12.37 -13.36
N PRO A 116 -8.85 13.52 -14.06
CA PRO A 116 -9.77 14.64 -13.88
C PRO A 116 -11.21 14.23 -14.22
N GLY A 117 -12.20 14.86 -13.58
CA GLY A 117 -13.62 14.69 -13.91
C GLY A 117 -14.30 13.44 -13.35
N SER A 118 -13.57 12.50 -12.74
CA SER A 118 -14.16 11.36 -12.03
C SER A 118 -14.68 11.80 -10.65
N HIS A 119 -15.83 12.47 -10.61
CA HIS A 119 -16.62 12.62 -9.39
C HIS A 119 -17.35 11.29 -9.19
N GLY A 120 -17.04 10.62 -8.08
CA GLY A 120 -17.44 9.24 -7.81
C GLY A 120 -18.90 9.08 -7.43
#